data_AF-A0A8S0PCZ7-F1
#
_entry.id   AF-A0A8S0PCZ7-F1
#
_cell.length_a   1.000
_cell.length_b   1.000
_cell.length_c   1.000
_cell.angle_alpha   90.00
_cell.angle_beta   90.00
_cell.angle_gamma   90.00
#
_symmetry.space_group_name_H-M   'P 1'
#
loop_
_entity.id
_entity.type
_entity.pdbx_description
1 polymer ?
#
loop_
_entity_poly.entity_id
_entity_poly.type
_entity_poly.pdbx_seq_one_letter_code
_entity_poly.pdbx_strand_id
1 'polypeptide(L)'
;LSEENNASVTMKSSKNLNSPTQKDARRTSTSGANDKLKASNFSASLLRIGNWQYVSSFQNGLVAKCYFAKQKLVWEVLEGGLKRKIEILWSDIIALKATYSDNGHGTLTIVLARLPIFFKETNPQPRKCTIWKPTSDFTGGEASKNRKHFLQCSPGVLNENYEKLIQCDRRLYILSQQLKIVMDSPYFEAHAPTFEYPEESRGREFDQVVAAQGVVVVI
;
A
#
# COMPACT_ATOMS: atom_id res chain seq x y z
N LEU A 1 -12.24 -51.57 47.64
CA LEU A 1 -13.27 -52.54 47.22
C LEU A 1 -13.40 -52.36 45.70
N SER A 2 -12.57 -53.04 44.91
CA SER A 2 -12.64 -54.47 44.54
C SER A 2 -13.70 -54.71 43.45
N GLU A 3 -13.43 -55.39 42.34
CA GLU A 3 -12.21 -56.11 41.91
C GLU A 3 -12.14 -56.20 40.37
N GLU A 4 -11.08 -56.82 39.84
CA GLU A 4 -10.93 -57.20 38.42
C GLU A 4 -11.91 -58.37 38.07
N ASN A 5 -12.07 -58.92 36.85
CA ASN A 5 -11.06 -59.28 35.84
C ASN A 5 -11.67 -59.83 34.51
N ASN A 6 -10.80 -60.21 33.56
CA ASN A 6 -11.02 -60.94 32.29
C ASN A 6 -11.86 -60.25 31.19
N ALA A 7 -11.44 -60.05 29.92
CA ALA A 7 -10.35 -60.53 29.04
C ALA A 7 -10.65 -61.69 28.07
N SER A 8 -10.34 -61.48 26.78
CA SER A 8 -9.83 -62.48 25.83
C SER A 8 -9.18 -61.80 24.62
N VAL A 9 -8.46 -62.55 23.78
CA VAL A 9 -7.49 -62.05 22.78
C VAL A 9 -7.74 -62.64 21.39
N THR A 10 -7.47 -61.89 20.31
CA THR A 10 -6.93 -62.42 19.04
C THR A 10 -6.18 -61.32 18.27
N MET A 11 -4.98 -61.63 17.79
CA MET A 11 -4.23 -60.78 16.84
C MET A 11 -4.35 -61.32 15.41
N LYS A 12 -4.15 -60.46 14.40
CA LYS A 12 -3.21 -60.74 13.28
C LYS A 12 -2.83 -59.47 12.53
N SER A 13 -1.78 -59.58 11.73
CA SER A 13 -1.03 -58.47 11.10
C SER A 13 -0.84 -58.73 9.61
N SER A 14 -0.79 -57.68 8.78
CA SER A 14 0.35 -57.45 7.85
C SER A 14 0.21 -56.20 6.96
N LYS A 15 1.29 -55.40 6.97
CA LYS A 15 1.96 -54.68 5.87
C LYS A 15 1.32 -54.79 4.46
N ASN A 16 1.29 -53.67 3.72
CA ASN A 16 2.34 -53.49 2.70
C ASN A 16 2.65 -52.01 2.34
N LEU A 17 3.82 -51.81 1.73
CA LEU A 17 4.36 -50.57 1.19
C LEU A 17 3.96 -50.42 -0.29
N ASN A 18 3.86 -49.18 -0.82
CA ASN A 18 4.21 -48.90 -2.22
C ASN A 18 4.40 -47.39 -2.52
N SER A 19 5.47 -47.09 -3.24
CA SER A 19 5.63 -45.93 -4.14
C SER A 19 6.37 -46.44 -5.39
N PRO A 20 6.28 -45.79 -6.57
CA PRO A 20 7.40 -44.90 -6.92
C PRO A 20 7.13 -43.78 -7.96
N THR A 21 8.22 -43.05 -8.26
CA THR A 21 8.53 -42.34 -9.53
C THR A 21 7.92 -40.96 -9.86
N GLN A 22 8.60 -40.28 -10.79
CA GLN A 22 8.64 -38.82 -11.00
C GLN A 22 8.18 -38.41 -12.41
N LYS A 23 8.12 -37.07 -12.61
CA LYS A 23 7.89 -36.25 -13.82
C LYS A 23 6.50 -35.61 -13.90
N ASP A 24 6.34 -34.39 -14.43
CA ASP A 24 7.31 -33.54 -15.15
C ASP A 24 7.44 -32.12 -14.57
N ALA A 25 8.43 -31.36 -15.07
CA ALA A 25 8.75 -30.02 -14.59
C ALA A 25 7.93 -28.89 -15.27
N ARG A 26 8.09 -27.67 -14.75
CA ARG A 26 7.83 -26.36 -15.41
C ARG A 26 6.37 -25.93 -15.60
N ARG A 27 5.80 -25.34 -14.53
CA ARG A 27 5.24 -23.95 -14.51
C ARG A 27 4.75 -23.55 -13.11
N THR A 28 5.61 -22.92 -12.31
CA THR A 28 5.21 -22.31 -11.03
C THR A 28 4.58 -20.94 -11.28
N SER A 29 3.39 -20.92 -11.90
CA SER A 29 2.62 -19.69 -12.13
C SER A 29 1.77 -19.35 -10.90
N THR A 30 2.42 -18.79 -9.88
CA THR A 30 1.79 -18.33 -8.62
C THR A 30 0.99 -17.04 -8.82
N SER A 31 0.08 -17.02 -9.80
CA SER A 31 -0.68 -15.84 -10.23
C SER A 31 -2.19 -16.06 -10.35
N GLY A 32 -2.69 -17.31 -10.30
CA GLY A 32 -4.10 -17.63 -10.57
C GLY A 32 -5.10 -17.38 -9.43
N ALA A 33 -4.67 -16.90 -8.26
CA ALA A 33 -5.53 -16.76 -7.08
C ALA A 33 -6.07 -15.34 -6.85
N ASN A 34 -5.40 -14.29 -7.33
CA ASN A 34 -5.66 -12.92 -6.90
C ASN A 34 -6.88 -12.27 -7.58
N ASP A 35 -7.26 -12.71 -8.77
CA ASP A 35 -8.32 -12.07 -9.58
C ASP A 35 -9.72 -12.10 -8.94
N LYS A 36 -9.96 -13.01 -7.98
CA LYS A 36 -11.22 -13.12 -7.24
C LYS A 36 -11.22 -12.40 -5.89
N LEU A 37 -10.12 -11.74 -5.49
CA LEU A 37 -9.99 -11.11 -4.17
C LEU A 37 -10.73 -9.76 -4.09
N LYS A 38 -12.03 -9.83 -3.77
CA LYS A 38 -12.86 -8.65 -3.44
C LYS A 38 -12.17 -7.79 -2.36
N ALA A 39 -11.98 -6.51 -2.70
CA ALA A 39 -11.40 -5.50 -1.84
C ALA A 39 -12.22 -5.34 -0.54
N SER A 40 -11.53 -5.17 0.59
CA SER A 40 -12.19 -4.86 1.87
C SER A 40 -12.27 -3.34 2.06
N ASN A 41 -13.27 -2.91 2.83
CA ASN A 41 -13.54 -1.51 3.12
C ASN A 41 -14.02 -1.46 4.58
N PHE A 42 -13.42 -0.63 5.42
CA PHE A 42 -13.77 -0.52 6.83
C PHE A 42 -13.68 0.93 7.31
N SER A 43 -14.62 1.34 8.17
CA SER A 43 -14.64 2.68 8.75
C SER A 43 -13.53 2.83 9.80
N ALA A 44 -12.94 4.02 9.88
CA ALA A 44 -11.94 4.36 10.90
C ALA A 44 -12.32 5.67 11.60
N SER A 45 -11.87 5.85 12.85
CA SER A 45 -12.22 7.00 13.69
C SER A 45 -11.19 8.14 13.61
N LEU A 46 -9.92 7.81 13.39
CA LEU A 46 -8.81 8.78 13.30
C LEU A 46 -7.78 8.31 12.27
N LEU A 47 -7.32 9.24 11.44
CA LEU A 47 -6.10 9.14 10.63
C LEU A 47 -5.16 10.27 11.06
N ARG A 48 -3.92 9.95 11.42
CA ARG A 48 -2.86 10.91 11.77
C ARG A 48 -1.62 10.69 10.92
N ILE A 49 -1.08 11.76 10.35
CA ILE A 49 0.11 11.76 9.50
C ILE A 49 0.92 13.00 9.87
N GLY A 50 2.06 12.81 10.54
CA GLY A 50 2.79 13.92 11.16
C GLY A 50 1.92 14.72 12.14
N ASN A 51 1.89 16.04 11.94
CA ASN A 51 1.05 16.99 12.69
C ASN A 51 -0.40 17.04 12.18
N TRP A 52 -0.68 16.57 10.97
CA TRP A 52 -2.04 16.56 10.42
C TRP A 52 -2.84 15.38 10.95
N GLN A 53 -4.12 15.61 11.26
CA GLN A 53 -5.05 14.53 11.59
C GLN A 53 -6.47 14.83 11.11
N TYR A 54 -7.18 13.76 10.73
CA TYR A 54 -8.61 13.76 10.44
C TYR A 54 -9.32 12.86 11.46
N VAL A 55 -10.32 13.40 12.16
CA VAL A 55 -11.19 12.65 13.09
C VAL A 55 -12.57 12.53 12.46
N SER A 56 -13.09 11.32 12.35
CA SER A 56 -14.37 11.05 11.68
C SER A 56 -15.55 11.36 12.59
N SER A 57 -16.13 12.55 12.47
CA SER A 57 -17.32 12.97 13.23
C SER A 57 -18.60 12.16 12.91
N PHE A 58 -18.62 11.47 11.77
CA PHE A 58 -19.78 10.71 11.28
C PHE A 58 -19.36 9.32 10.77
N GLN A 59 -20.33 8.41 10.63
CA GLN A 59 -20.09 7.10 10.02
C GLN A 59 -19.60 7.29 8.58
N ASN A 60 -18.51 6.60 8.21
CA ASN A 60 -17.88 6.66 6.89
C ASN A 60 -17.29 8.03 6.48
N GLY A 61 -17.07 8.95 7.43
CA GLY A 61 -16.27 10.17 7.17
C GLY A 61 -14.80 9.84 6.84
N LEU A 62 -14.24 8.82 7.49
CA LEU A 62 -12.97 8.18 7.14
C LEU A 62 -13.20 6.68 6.86
N VAL A 63 -12.74 6.22 5.69
CA VAL A 63 -12.82 4.82 5.26
C VAL A 63 -11.46 4.33 4.78
N ALA A 64 -10.98 3.27 5.40
CA ALA A 64 -9.83 2.50 4.93
C ALA A 64 -10.28 1.44 3.92
N LYS A 65 -9.51 1.24 2.85
CA LYS A 65 -9.80 0.26 1.81
C LYS A 65 -8.55 -0.54 1.46
N CYS A 66 -8.71 -1.86 1.32
CA CYS A 66 -7.64 -2.77 0.94
C CYS A 66 -7.98 -3.43 -0.40
N TYR A 67 -7.31 -3.00 -1.47
CA TYR A 67 -7.51 -3.54 -2.81
C TYR A 67 -6.51 -4.66 -3.08
N PHE A 68 -6.78 -5.85 -2.56
CA PHE A 68 -5.86 -7.00 -2.63
C PHE A 68 -5.36 -7.30 -4.05
N ALA A 69 -6.27 -7.41 -5.04
CA ALA A 69 -5.93 -7.65 -6.44
C ALA A 69 -5.16 -6.49 -7.13
N LYS A 70 -5.10 -5.30 -6.51
CA LYS A 70 -4.30 -4.15 -6.98
C LYS A 70 -3.15 -3.80 -6.02
N GLN A 71 -2.87 -4.68 -5.06
CA GLN A 71 -1.81 -4.58 -4.05
C GLN A 71 -1.65 -3.15 -3.48
N LYS A 72 -2.76 -2.53 -3.04
CA LYS A 72 -2.73 -1.18 -2.48
C LYS A 72 -3.73 -0.95 -1.34
N LEU A 73 -3.32 -0.10 -0.41
CA LEU A 73 -4.18 0.53 0.59
C LEU A 73 -4.68 1.88 0.08
N VAL A 74 -5.86 2.29 0.53
CA VAL A 74 -6.41 3.62 0.27
C VAL A 74 -7.06 4.17 1.54
N TRP A 75 -6.71 5.40 1.91
CA TRP A 75 -7.42 6.19 2.92
C TRP A 75 -8.35 7.16 2.20
N GLU A 76 -9.67 7.02 2.35
CA GLU A 76 -10.69 7.92 1.80
C GLU A 76 -11.27 8.78 2.93
N VAL A 77 -11.20 10.11 2.78
CA VAL A 77 -11.76 11.09 3.74
C VAL A 77 -12.85 11.93 3.07
N LEU A 78 -13.86 12.31 3.84
CA LEU A 78 -14.95 13.19 3.42
C LEU A 78 -14.78 14.57 4.08
N GLU A 79 -14.63 15.61 3.27
CA GLU A 79 -14.38 16.98 3.73
C GLU A 79 -15.22 17.95 2.89
N GLY A 80 -15.99 18.84 3.53
CA GLY A 80 -16.88 19.78 2.82
C GLY A 80 -17.92 19.10 1.91
N GLY A 81 -18.27 17.84 2.18
CA GLY A 81 -19.15 17.02 1.33
C GLY A 81 -18.48 16.40 0.09
N LEU A 82 -17.18 16.62 -0.12
CA LEU A 82 -16.40 16.04 -1.22
C LEU A 82 -15.41 15.01 -0.70
N LYS A 83 -15.16 13.95 -1.48
CA LYS A 83 -14.15 12.95 -1.11
C LYS A 83 -12.75 13.36 -1.55
N ARG A 84 -11.77 13.13 -0.68
CA ARG A 84 -10.35 13.06 -1.03
C ARG A 84 -9.81 11.67 -0.68
N LYS A 85 -8.74 11.22 -1.34
CA LYS A 85 -8.08 9.97 -0.97
C LYS A 85 -6.56 10.00 -1.11
N ILE A 86 -5.91 9.20 -0.27
CA ILE A 86 -4.49 8.87 -0.29
C ILE A 86 -4.38 7.42 -0.77
N GLU A 87 -3.71 7.16 -1.89
CA GLU A 87 -3.43 5.79 -2.37
C GLU A 87 -1.98 5.38 -2.09
N ILE A 88 -1.78 4.17 -1.56
CA ILE A 88 -0.50 3.63 -1.08
C ILE A 88 -0.30 2.23 -1.66
N LEU A 89 0.70 2.05 -2.51
CA LEU A 89 1.09 0.73 -3.00
C LEU A 89 1.70 -0.11 -1.86
N TRP A 90 1.39 -1.40 -1.80
CA TRP A 90 1.94 -2.29 -0.77
C TRP A 90 3.47 -2.37 -0.86
N SER A 91 4.03 -2.34 -2.07
CA SER A 91 5.48 -2.29 -2.36
C SER A 91 6.22 -1.16 -1.64
N ASP A 92 5.49 -0.12 -1.24
CA ASP A 92 6.05 1.12 -0.72
C ASP A 92 5.97 1.15 0.81
N ILE A 93 5.24 0.21 1.42
CA ILE A 93 5.18 -0.02 2.87
C ILE A 93 6.44 -0.78 3.29
N ILE A 94 7.26 -0.18 4.16
CA ILE A 94 8.50 -0.78 4.71
C ILE A 94 8.39 -1.19 6.19
N ALA A 95 7.35 -0.77 6.90
CA ALA A 95 7.00 -1.32 8.21
C ALA A 95 5.47 -1.33 8.36
N LEU A 96 4.94 -2.37 9.01
CA LEU A 96 3.52 -2.63 9.18
C LEU A 96 3.30 -3.14 10.61
N LYS A 97 2.39 -2.51 11.37
CA LYS A 97 2.01 -3.00 12.69
C LYS A 97 0.53 -2.72 12.98
N ALA A 98 -0.22 -3.76 13.31
CA ALA A 98 -1.50 -3.62 14.01
C ALA A 98 -1.34 -3.78 15.53
N THR A 99 -2.30 -3.21 16.27
CA THR A 99 -2.53 -3.52 17.69
C THR A 99 -4.02 -3.75 17.91
N TYR A 100 -4.34 -4.74 18.74
CA TYR A 100 -5.68 -4.99 19.25
C TYR A 100 -5.63 -4.92 20.78
N SER A 101 -6.72 -4.49 21.38
CA SER A 101 -6.95 -4.60 22.82
C SER A 101 -8.42 -4.96 23.02
N ASP A 102 -8.69 -5.90 23.92
CA ASP A 102 -9.98 -6.60 23.98
C ASP A 102 -11.16 -5.65 24.25
N ASN A 103 -10.89 -4.56 24.98
CA ASN A 103 -11.83 -3.49 25.32
C ASN A 103 -11.51 -2.16 24.59
N GLY A 104 -10.74 -2.16 23.49
CA GLY A 104 -10.16 -0.94 22.94
C GLY A 104 -10.05 -0.87 21.42
N HIS A 105 -9.56 0.28 20.95
CA HIS A 105 -9.47 0.59 19.53
C HIS A 105 -8.38 -0.24 18.84
N GLY A 106 -8.74 -0.91 17.74
CA GLY A 106 -7.76 -1.47 16.81
C GLY A 106 -6.96 -0.33 16.17
N THR A 107 -5.63 -0.41 16.18
CA THR A 107 -4.76 0.59 15.50
C THR A 107 -3.91 -0.07 14.44
N LEU A 108 -3.67 0.64 13.34
CA LEU A 108 -2.85 0.24 12.21
C LEU A 108 -1.83 1.34 11.93
N THR A 109 -0.55 1.04 12.11
CA THR A 109 0.56 1.93 11.74
C THR A 109 1.29 1.36 10.54
N ILE A 110 1.58 2.21 9.55
CA ILE A 110 2.47 1.90 8.43
C ILE A 110 3.53 2.97 8.26
N VAL A 111 4.70 2.55 7.76
CA VAL A 111 5.78 3.45 7.33
C VAL A 111 6.04 3.24 5.85
N LEU A 112 6.15 4.34 5.11
CA LEU A 112 6.35 4.36 3.67
C LEU A 112 7.82 4.64 3.28
N ALA A 113 8.24 4.17 2.10
CA ALA A 113 9.51 4.53 1.45
C ALA A 113 9.35 5.46 0.25
N ARG A 114 8.12 5.60 -0.29
CA ARG A 114 7.78 6.57 -1.34
C ARG A 114 6.53 7.35 -0.95
N LEU A 115 6.40 8.56 -1.48
CA LEU A 115 5.24 9.42 -1.26
C LEU A 115 3.96 8.74 -1.80
N PRO A 116 2.83 8.85 -1.09
CA PRO A 116 1.55 8.36 -1.58
C PRO A 116 0.97 9.24 -2.69
N ILE A 117 -0.02 8.72 -3.43
CA ILE A 117 -0.67 9.45 -4.53
C ILE A 117 -2.02 10.01 -4.08
N PHE A 118 -2.23 11.32 -4.26
CA PHE A 118 -3.42 12.03 -3.81
C PHE A 118 -4.45 12.22 -4.92
N PHE A 119 -5.73 12.02 -4.61
CA PHE A 119 -6.84 12.30 -5.53
C PHE A 119 -7.99 13.02 -4.83
N LYS A 120 -8.74 13.80 -5.61
CA LYS A 120 -10.01 14.41 -5.20
C LYS A 120 -11.16 13.98 -6.10
N GLU A 121 -12.34 13.89 -5.53
CA GLU A 121 -13.60 13.75 -6.27
C GLU A 121 -13.91 15.04 -7.03
N THR A 122 -14.42 14.92 -8.26
CA THR A 122 -14.85 16.06 -9.07
C THR A 122 -16.21 15.79 -9.69
N ASN A 123 -17.14 16.75 -9.56
CA ASN A 123 -18.54 16.61 -10.00
C ASN A 123 -19.21 15.35 -9.41
N PRO A 124 -19.50 15.33 -8.09
CA PRO A 124 -20.21 14.21 -7.46
C PRO A 124 -21.62 14.08 -8.09
N GLN A 125 -21.90 12.93 -8.69
CA GLN A 125 -23.12 12.69 -9.45
C GLN A 125 -23.92 11.54 -8.81
N PRO A 126 -25.14 11.79 -8.30
CA PRO A 126 -25.96 10.75 -7.68
C PRO A 126 -26.14 9.52 -8.58
N ARG A 127 -25.95 8.33 -7.99
CA ARG A 127 -26.03 7.02 -8.67
C ARG A 127 -24.95 6.76 -9.75
N LYS A 128 -23.93 7.60 -9.89
CA LYS A 128 -22.74 7.33 -10.73
C LYS A 128 -21.51 7.01 -9.86
N CYS A 129 -20.51 6.38 -10.46
CA CYS A 129 -19.22 6.14 -9.80
C CYS A 129 -18.47 7.47 -9.58
N THR A 130 -17.83 7.64 -8.42
CA THR A 130 -16.96 8.80 -8.12
C THR A 130 -15.89 8.97 -9.19
N ILE A 131 -15.87 10.15 -9.82
CA ILE A 131 -14.82 10.57 -10.74
C ILE A 131 -13.66 11.13 -9.92
N TRP A 132 -12.52 10.46 -9.95
CA TRP A 132 -11.29 10.87 -9.29
C TRP A 132 -10.37 11.63 -10.25
N LYS A 133 -9.86 12.79 -9.82
CA LYS A 133 -8.71 13.45 -10.47
C LYS A 133 -7.51 13.50 -9.51
N PRO A 134 -6.26 13.36 -10.01
CA PRO A 134 -5.07 13.66 -9.22
C PRO A 134 -5.11 15.07 -8.62
N THR A 135 -4.43 15.27 -7.51
CA THR A 135 -4.32 16.58 -6.83
C THR A 135 -3.01 16.66 -6.06
N SER A 136 -2.61 17.87 -5.66
CA SER A 136 -1.61 18.07 -4.63
C SER A 136 -2.06 17.48 -3.28
N ASP A 137 -1.10 17.23 -2.39
CA ASP A 137 -1.36 16.83 -1.01
C ASP A 137 -2.36 17.77 -0.32
N PHE A 138 -3.36 17.19 0.31
CA PHE A 138 -4.43 17.90 1.03
C PHE A 138 -4.24 17.91 2.55
N THR A 139 -3.19 17.27 3.06
CA THR A 139 -2.83 17.20 4.49
C THR A 139 -1.96 18.38 4.95
N GLY A 140 -1.91 19.47 4.17
CA GLY A 140 -0.99 20.59 4.38
C GLY A 140 0.47 20.25 4.04
N GLY A 141 0.71 19.20 3.25
CA GLY A 141 2.05 18.69 2.93
C GLY A 141 2.59 17.64 3.90
N GLU A 142 1.88 17.36 5.01
CA GLU A 142 2.37 16.45 6.04
C GLU A 142 2.47 14.99 5.55
N ALA A 143 1.65 14.55 4.58
CA ALA A 143 1.75 13.21 3.96
C ALA A 143 2.78 13.12 2.83
N SER A 144 3.21 14.25 2.28
CA SER A 144 4.37 14.36 1.38
C SER A 144 5.69 14.43 2.15
N LYS A 145 5.63 14.84 3.42
CA LYS A 145 6.78 14.99 4.32
C LYS A 145 7.01 13.79 5.24
N ASN A 146 5.97 13.29 5.91
CA ASN A 146 6.07 12.26 6.94
C ASN A 146 5.79 10.87 6.38
N ARG A 147 6.67 9.91 6.67
CA ARG A 147 6.58 8.51 6.21
C ARG A 147 5.56 7.69 6.97
N LYS A 148 5.24 8.07 8.22
CA LYS A 148 4.44 7.28 9.16
C LYS A 148 2.97 7.72 9.14
N HIS A 149 2.10 6.81 8.71
CA HIS A 149 0.65 6.96 8.80
C HIS A 149 0.13 6.10 9.98
N PHE A 150 -0.71 6.69 10.82
CA PHE A 150 -1.40 6.02 11.92
C PHE A 150 -2.91 6.08 11.70
N LEU A 151 -3.57 4.92 11.74
CA LEU A 151 -5.02 4.77 11.61
C LEU A 151 -5.58 4.10 12.87
N GLN A 152 -6.72 4.60 13.36
CA GLN A 152 -7.45 4.04 14.49
C GLN A 152 -8.86 3.63 14.04
N CYS A 153 -9.31 2.46 14.47
CA CYS A 153 -10.61 1.88 14.16
C CYS A 153 -11.43 1.65 15.44
N SER A 154 -12.73 1.40 15.31
CA SER A 154 -13.53 0.85 16.40
C SER A 154 -13.03 -0.55 16.79
N PRO A 155 -13.33 -1.05 18.02
CA PRO A 155 -13.01 -2.43 18.43
C PRO A 155 -13.52 -3.46 17.41
N GLY A 156 -12.78 -4.56 17.22
CA GLY A 156 -13.09 -5.66 16.30
C GLY A 156 -12.95 -5.36 14.79
N VAL A 157 -13.12 -4.10 14.35
CA VAL A 157 -13.18 -3.73 12.92
C VAL A 157 -11.88 -4.02 12.15
N LEU A 158 -10.72 -3.93 12.82
CA LEU A 158 -9.42 -4.06 12.16
C LEU A 158 -8.99 -5.51 11.92
N ASN A 159 -9.38 -6.45 12.80
CA ASN A 159 -8.79 -7.78 12.92
C ASN A 159 -8.84 -8.57 11.59
N GLU A 160 -10.03 -8.91 11.11
CA GLU A 160 -10.24 -9.66 9.85
C GLU A 160 -9.61 -8.94 8.64
N ASN A 161 -9.69 -7.61 8.64
CA ASN A 161 -9.16 -6.77 7.56
C ASN A 161 -7.63 -6.83 7.47
N TYR A 162 -6.96 -6.87 8.62
CA TYR A 162 -5.50 -6.95 8.72
C TYR A 162 -4.98 -8.38 8.52
N GLU A 163 -5.66 -9.38 9.07
CA GLU A 163 -5.34 -10.79 8.82
C GLU A 163 -5.39 -11.11 7.33
N LYS A 164 -6.45 -10.66 6.64
CA LYS A 164 -6.56 -10.81 5.19
C LYS A 164 -5.49 -10.01 4.43
N LEU A 165 -5.08 -8.83 4.92
CA LEU A 165 -3.99 -8.04 4.33
C LEU A 165 -2.66 -8.82 4.35
N ILE A 166 -2.26 -9.35 5.50
CA ILE A 166 -0.98 -10.07 5.64
C ILE A 166 -1.01 -11.45 4.96
N GLN A 167 -2.15 -12.12 4.92
CA GLN A 167 -2.32 -13.37 4.16
C GLN A 167 -2.15 -13.18 2.63
N CYS A 168 -2.44 -11.99 2.10
CA CYS A 168 -2.36 -11.71 0.66
C CYS A 168 -0.95 -11.30 0.16
N ASP A 169 -0.01 -10.97 1.06
CA ASP A 169 1.35 -10.56 0.69
C ASP A 169 2.38 -11.05 1.73
N ARG A 170 3.25 -11.98 1.32
CA ARG A 170 4.29 -12.58 2.17
C ARG A 170 5.27 -11.57 2.75
N ARG A 171 5.54 -10.46 2.07
CA ARG A 171 6.44 -9.41 2.55
C ARG A 171 5.74 -8.53 3.58
N LEU A 172 4.45 -8.20 3.38
CA LEU A 172 3.64 -7.55 4.43
C LEU A 172 3.53 -8.44 5.68
N TYR A 173 3.37 -9.76 5.53
CA TYR A 173 3.43 -10.71 6.64
C TYR A 173 4.79 -10.67 7.37
N ILE A 174 5.92 -10.67 6.64
CA ILE A 174 7.25 -10.56 7.27
C ILE A 174 7.39 -9.23 8.03
N LEU A 175 6.85 -8.13 7.50
CA LEU A 175 6.82 -6.84 8.19
C LEU A 175 5.91 -6.86 9.43
N SER A 176 4.77 -7.55 9.43
CA SER A 176 3.87 -7.61 10.59
C SER A 176 4.44 -8.33 11.80
N GLN A 177 5.48 -9.16 11.62
CA GLN A 177 6.15 -9.83 12.74
C GLN A 177 7.16 -8.92 13.48
N GLN A 178 7.37 -7.68 13.02
CA GLN A 178 8.28 -6.73 13.68
C GLN A 178 7.67 -6.17 14.98
N LEU A 179 8.23 -6.57 16.12
CA LEU A 179 7.77 -6.14 17.46
C LEU A 179 7.73 -4.61 17.63
N LYS A 180 8.67 -3.89 17.01
CA LYS A 180 8.77 -2.43 16.99
C LYS A 180 9.00 -1.96 15.56
N ILE A 181 8.35 -0.86 15.19
CA ILE A 181 8.70 -0.10 13.99
C ILE A 181 9.99 0.67 14.32
N VAL A 182 11.09 0.25 13.70
CA VAL A 182 12.36 1.00 13.71
C VAL A 182 12.44 1.80 12.41
N MET A 183 12.89 3.05 12.50
CA MET A 183 12.87 4.01 11.38
C MET A 183 13.84 5.14 11.70
N ASP A 184 14.85 5.34 10.84
CA ASP A 184 15.98 6.25 11.11
C ASP A 184 15.61 7.73 10.95
N SER A 185 14.66 8.02 10.05
CA SER A 185 14.06 9.35 9.87
C SER A 185 12.54 9.24 9.71
N PRO A 186 11.74 10.07 10.40
CA PRO A 186 10.29 10.14 10.20
C PRO A 186 9.90 10.77 8.87
N TYR A 187 10.84 11.42 8.17
CA TYR A 187 10.61 12.16 6.95
C TYR A 187 11.13 11.41 5.72
N PHE A 188 10.47 11.59 4.58
CA PHE A 188 11.01 11.12 3.30
C PHE A 188 12.36 11.81 3.04
N GLU A 189 13.26 11.10 2.37
CA GLU A 189 14.50 11.69 1.89
C GLU A 189 14.15 12.80 0.89
N ALA A 190 14.71 13.99 1.12
CA ALA A 190 14.66 15.03 0.11
C ALA A 190 15.51 14.56 -1.07
N HIS A 191 14.87 14.26 -2.21
CA HIS A 191 15.61 14.05 -3.45
C HIS A 191 16.45 15.29 -3.71
N ALA A 192 17.77 15.15 -3.62
CA ALA A 192 18.68 16.23 -3.96
C ALA A 192 18.37 16.71 -5.39
N PRO A 193 18.40 18.03 -5.67
CA PRO A 193 18.28 18.51 -7.03
C PRO A 193 19.35 17.82 -7.86
N THR A 194 18.92 17.06 -8.87
CA THR A 194 19.85 16.35 -9.75
C THR A 194 20.69 17.41 -10.45
N PHE A 195 22.01 17.30 -10.33
CA PHE A 195 22.94 18.34 -10.78
C PHE A 195 22.70 18.72 -12.24
N GLU A 196 22.86 20.01 -12.51
CA GLU A 196 22.62 20.62 -13.82
C GLU A 196 23.48 19.96 -14.91
N TYR A 197 22.92 19.81 -16.11
CA TYR A 197 23.71 19.39 -17.27
C TYR A 197 24.78 20.45 -17.57
N PRO A 198 26.06 20.09 -17.68
CA PRO A 198 27.05 20.94 -18.32
C PRO A 198 26.74 21.00 -19.81
N GLU A 199 26.30 22.16 -20.30
CA GLU A 199 26.22 22.45 -21.74
C GLU A 199 27.62 22.27 -22.37
N GLU A 200 27.77 21.35 -23.33
CA GLU A 200 29.04 21.16 -24.05
C GLU A 200 29.34 22.39 -24.92
N SER A 201 30.23 23.25 -24.46
CA SER A 201 30.71 24.45 -25.17
C SER A 201 31.59 24.11 -26.39
N ARG A 202 30.96 23.59 -27.45
CA ARG A 202 31.62 23.29 -28.73
C ARG A 202 31.86 24.54 -29.58
N GLY A 203 32.98 25.21 -29.33
CA GLY A 203 33.55 26.17 -30.29
C GLY A 203 34.51 25.51 -31.27
N ARG A 204 34.27 25.65 -32.58
CA ARG A 204 35.29 26.04 -33.57
C ARG A 204 34.68 26.48 -34.91
N GLU A 205 35.54 26.92 -35.82
CA GLU A 205 35.33 27.98 -36.80
C GLU A 205 35.85 27.56 -38.20
N PHE A 206 35.48 28.33 -39.25
CA PHE A 206 35.82 28.15 -40.69
C PHE A 206 35.06 26.98 -41.38
N ASP A 207 34.71 27.02 -42.67
CA ASP A 207 35.37 27.63 -43.85
C ASP A 207 34.59 28.70 -44.67
N GLN A 208 35.23 29.17 -45.74
CA GLN A 208 34.82 30.22 -46.71
C GLN A 208 34.88 29.67 -48.16
N VAL A 209 34.32 30.25 -49.24
CA VAL A 209 33.62 31.54 -49.44
C VAL A 209 32.14 31.30 -49.87
N VAL A 210 31.45 31.83 -50.90
CA VAL A 210 31.69 32.67 -52.11
C VAL A 210 30.54 33.70 -52.23
N ALA A 211 30.81 34.87 -52.83
CA ALA A 211 29.87 36.00 -52.89
C ALA A 211 28.77 35.91 -53.98
N ALA A 212 27.65 36.58 -53.71
CA ALA A 212 26.74 37.17 -54.71
C ALA A 212 26.22 38.52 -54.19
N GLN A 213 25.83 39.42 -55.10
CA GLN A 213 25.45 40.82 -54.80
C GLN A 213 23.94 40.99 -54.69
N GLY A 214 23.45 42.01 -53.96
CA GLY A 214 22.15 42.62 -54.27
C GLY A 214 21.36 43.28 -53.13
N VAL A 215 21.07 44.56 -53.32
CA VAL A 215 19.89 45.33 -52.84
C VAL A 215 19.68 45.45 -51.31
N VAL A 216 19.83 46.69 -50.83
CA VAL A 216 19.28 47.18 -49.56
C VAL A 216 17.87 47.75 -49.80
N VAL A 217 16.90 47.40 -48.96
CA VAL A 217 15.73 48.26 -48.68
C VAL A 217 15.43 48.23 -47.17
N VAL A 218 15.61 49.40 -46.56
CA VAL A 218 14.83 49.93 -45.43
C VAL A 218 14.43 51.31 -45.96
N ILE A 219 13.16 51.75 -45.92
CA ILE A 219 12.15 51.65 -44.86
C ILE A 219 10.79 51.24 -45.44
#